data_AF-D2VM17-F1
#
_entry.id   AF-D2VM17-F1
#
_cell.length_a   1.000
_cell.length_b   1.000
_cell.length_c   1.000
_cell.angle_alpha   90.00
_cell.angle_beta   90.00
_cell.angle_gamma   90.00
#
_symmetry.space_group_name_H-M   'P 1'
#
loop_
_entity.id
_entity.type
_entity.pdbx_description
1 polymer ?
#
loop_
_entity_poly.entity_id
_entity_poly.type
_entity_poly.pdbx_seq_one_letter_code
_entity_poly.pdbx_strand_id
1 'polypeptide(L)'
;MKPTHQKTKKKKKELKLAHFTERLKKKKCCSDVESSHVSSSGEENQQINVIEANLVDEFYQSVEPHVIHSENKLLYFDHMCVASQFPPLLNLKLFPNGKEVSESLSAYYSVRDYLEFKNDLNIISNRNVQCYVIADGNVPRTAAVFACATNWRVFSIDPRMKQKWVCKFNNDVVSMDNEQGQPKEQDFVEGLESTPSIQRLYPFSMTSTEFLQTSIFKKVKSLKSDLNIIVAVHSHADLWEFYNEIPSPKLCLEIPCCFKPNIQREPITVFTDEALHSEKNTIYMWYEE
;
A
#
# COMPACT_ATOMS: atom_id res chain seq x y z
N MET A 1 -0.70 -25.22 -39.95
CA MET A 1 0.15 -25.23 -38.74
C MET A 1 0.58 -23.81 -38.42
N LYS A 2 0.13 -23.21 -37.30
CA LYS A 2 0.49 -21.83 -36.90
C LYS A 2 1.74 -21.86 -36.01
N PRO A 3 2.88 -21.22 -36.39
CA PRO A 3 4.02 -21.12 -35.50
C PRO A 3 3.82 -20.00 -34.47
N THR A 4 3.61 -20.42 -33.22
CA THR A 4 4.32 -19.97 -32.00
C THR A 4 4.38 -18.47 -31.67
N HIS A 5 3.39 -18.01 -30.90
CA HIS A 5 3.43 -16.77 -30.11
C HIS A 5 4.46 -16.83 -28.95
N GLN A 6 4.86 -18.03 -28.55
CA GLN A 6 5.89 -18.25 -27.51
C GLN A 6 7.32 -17.94 -27.99
N LYS A 7 7.62 -18.12 -29.28
CA LYS A 7 8.97 -17.84 -29.81
C LYS A 7 9.30 -16.35 -29.79
N THR A 8 8.31 -15.49 -29.95
CA THR A 8 8.49 -14.01 -29.94
C THR A 8 8.74 -13.46 -28.54
N LYS A 9 8.10 -14.01 -27.50
CA LYS A 9 8.37 -13.62 -26.10
C LYS A 9 9.76 -14.06 -25.64
N LYS A 10 10.19 -15.28 -26.01
CA LYS A 10 11.53 -15.79 -25.71
C LYS A 10 12.63 -14.92 -26.35
N LYS A 11 12.45 -14.58 -27.64
CA LYS A 11 13.39 -13.73 -28.39
C LYS A 11 13.50 -12.30 -27.83
N LYS A 12 12.39 -11.71 -27.34
CA LYS A 12 12.43 -10.41 -26.64
C LYS A 12 13.17 -10.46 -25.30
N LYS A 13 13.04 -11.56 -24.55
CA LYS A 13 13.73 -11.75 -23.26
C LYS A 13 15.24 -11.97 -23.45
N GLU A 14 15.62 -12.75 -24.46
CA GLU A 14 17.02 -12.98 -24.85
C GLU A 14 17.69 -11.70 -25.35
N LEU A 15 16.98 -10.86 -26.11
CA LEU A 15 17.50 -9.56 -26.57
C LEU A 15 17.73 -8.58 -25.40
N LYS A 16 16.82 -8.53 -24.42
CA LYS A 16 17.00 -7.73 -23.20
C LYS A 16 18.19 -8.21 -22.37
N LEU A 17 18.39 -9.53 -22.27
CA LEU A 17 19.52 -10.12 -21.53
C LEU A 17 20.86 -9.88 -22.24
N ALA A 18 20.90 -9.97 -23.58
CA ALA A 18 22.09 -9.68 -24.37
C ALA A 18 22.53 -8.21 -24.23
N HIS A 19 21.59 -7.26 -24.29
CA HIS A 19 21.86 -5.83 -24.06
C HIS A 19 22.41 -5.55 -22.65
N PHE A 20 21.93 -6.31 -21.66
CA PHE A 20 22.40 -6.21 -20.27
C PHE A 20 23.84 -6.73 -20.13
N THR A 21 24.17 -7.88 -20.74
CA THR A 21 25.53 -8.46 -20.64
C THR A 21 26.58 -7.65 -21.40
N GLU A 22 26.23 -7.05 -22.54
CA GLU A 22 27.16 -6.21 -23.31
C GLU A 22 27.54 -4.91 -22.57
N ARG A 23 26.60 -4.37 -21.77
CA ARG A 23 26.85 -3.20 -20.90
C ARG A 23 27.81 -3.50 -19.75
N LEU A 24 27.75 -4.69 -19.17
CA LEU A 24 28.69 -5.10 -18.11
C LEU A 24 30.13 -5.26 -18.61
N LYS A 25 30.33 -5.63 -19.88
CA LYS A 25 31.66 -5.75 -20.48
C LYS A 25 32.33 -4.40 -20.74
N LYS A 26 31.56 -3.34 -21.02
CA LYS A 26 32.08 -1.98 -21.23
C LYS A 26 32.52 -1.28 -19.94
N LYS A 27 32.02 -1.71 -18.77
CA LYS A 27 32.38 -1.13 -17.46
C LYS A 27 33.72 -1.62 -16.89
N LYS A 28 34.42 -2.56 -17.53
CA LYS A 28 35.69 -3.11 -17.01
C LYS A 28 36.96 -2.41 -17.53
N CYS A 29 36.83 -1.27 -18.22
CA CYS A 29 37.98 -0.60 -18.88
C CYS A 29 38.32 0.80 -18.34
N CYS A 30 37.65 1.31 -17.32
CA CYS A 30 37.96 2.62 -16.74
C CYS A 30 38.13 2.51 -15.23
N SER A 31 39.26 1.97 -14.81
CA SER A 31 39.79 2.18 -13.46
C SER A 31 41.31 2.07 -13.51
N ASP A 32 41.96 3.12 -14.03
CA ASP A 32 43.33 3.46 -13.68
C ASP A 32 43.36 4.95 -13.33
N VAL A 33 43.58 5.19 -12.04
CA VAL A 33 43.80 6.50 -11.43
C VAL A 33 45.31 6.67 -11.36
N GLU A 34 45.86 7.70 -12.01
CA GLU A 34 47.15 8.25 -11.64
C GLU A 34 46.96 9.64 -11.01
N SER A 35 47.55 9.77 -9.83
CA SER A 35 47.57 10.94 -8.97
C SER A 35 48.72 11.86 -9.34
N SER A 36 48.49 13.17 -9.33
CA SER A 36 49.58 14.13 -9.09
C SER A 36 49.06 15.45 -8.53
N HIS A 37 49.60 15.80 -7.36
CA HIS A 37 49.61 17.12 -6.74
C HIS A 37 50.07 18.23 -7.71
N VAL A 38 49.52 19.45 -7.59
CA VAL A 38 50.27 20.73 -7.44
C VAL A 38 49.30 21.84 -6.97
N SER A 39 49.85 22.73 -6.16
CA SER A 39 49.32 23.85 -5.38
C SER A 39 49.04 25.16 -6.13
N SER A 40 48.26 26.02 -5.45
CA SER A 40 48.40 27.49 -5.32
C SER A 40 47.59 28.45 -6.23
N SER A 41 46.79 29.28 -5.52
CA SER A 41 46.45 30.71 -5.67
C SER A 41 45.73 31.26 -6.92
N GLY A 42 44.74 32.12 -6.68
CA GLY A 42 44.16 33.05 -7.66
C GLY A 42 42.64 33.18 -7.56
N GLU A 43 42.16 34.36 -7.19
CA GLU A 43 40.75 34.79 -7.14
C GLU A 43 40.09 34.78 -8.52
N GLU A 44 38.83 34.34 -8.64
CA GLU A 44 37.80 35.04 -9.43
C GLU A 44 36.39 34.48 -9.18
N ASN A 45 35.45 35.41 -8.97
CA ASN A 45 34.02 35.18 -8.75
C ASN A 45 33.34 34.55 -9.97
N GLN A 46 32.81 33.33 -9.82
CA GLN A 46 31.69 32.84 -10.63
C GLN A 46 30.63 32.23 -9.71
N GLN A 47 29.45 32.85 -9.69
CA GLN A 47 28.23 32.27 -9.14
C GLN A 47 27.92 30.96 -9.87
N ILE A 48 28.20 29.84 -9.21
CA ILE A 48 27.68 28.53 -9.59
C ILE A 48 26.46 28.28 -8.72
N ASN A 49 25.29 28.23 -9.37
CA ASN A 49 24.08 27.65 -8.79
C ASN A 49 24.41 26.24 -8.29
N VAL A 50 24.32 26.04 -6.98
CA VAL A 50 24.29 24.72 -6.37
C VAL A 50 22.95 24.09 -6.76
N ILE A 51 22.91 23.45 -7.93
CA ILE A 51 21.94 22.41 -8.22
C ILE A 51 22.43 21.21 -7.42
N GLU A 52 21.73 20.88 -6.33
CA GLU A 52 21.97 19.65 -5.59
C GLU A 52 21.88 18.48 -6.58
N ALA A 53 23.03 17.81 -6.72
CA ALA A 53 23.19 16.68 -7.59
C ALA A 53 22.40 15.50 -7.02
N ASN A 54 21.27 15.19 -7.67
CA ASN A 54 20.61 13.91 -7.56
C ASN A 54 21.64 12.80 -7.79
N LEU A 55 21.88 11.99 -6.76
CA LEU A 55 22.64 10.74 -6.83
C LEU A 55 21.80 9.72 -7.62
N VAL A 56 22.00 9.67 -8.93
CA VAL A 56 21.41 8.66 -9.81
C VAL A 56 22.47 7.59 -10.09
N ASP A 57 22.26 6.36 -9.63
CA ASP A 57 23.03 5.21 -10.10
C ASP A 57 22.50 4.75 -11.48
N GLU A 58 23.40 4.35 -12.36
CA GLU A 58 23.22 4.08 -13.80
C GLU A 58 22.26 2.91 -14.15
N PHE A 59 21.56 2.35 -13.15
CA PHE A 59 20.66 1.21 -13.33
C PHE A 59 19.17 1.56 -13.46
N TYR A 60 18.75 2.82 -13.42
CA TYR A 60 17.32 3.19 -13.49
C TYR A 60 16.45 2.37 -12.50
N GLN A 61 17.02 1.97 -11.37
CA GLN A 61 16.23 1.76 -10.16
C GLN A 61 16.23 3.12 -9.50
N SER A 62 15.07 3.79 -9.45
CA SER A 62 14.94 4.89 -8.50
C SER A 62 15.27 4.28 -7.14
N VAL A 63 16.29 4.81 -6.45
CA VAL A 63 16.59 4.38 -5.08
C VAL A 63 15.43 4.76 -4.15
N GLU A 64 14.59 5.68 -4.62
CA GLU A 64 13.39 6.14 -3.97
C GLU A 64 12.15 5.44 -4.56
N PRO A 65 11.18 5.03 -3.72
CA PRO A 65 9.90 4.50 -4.18
C PRO A 65 9.23 5.49 -5.14
N HIS A 66 8.49 4.97 -6.12
CA HIS A 66 7.81 5.80 -7.12
C HIS A 66 6.81 6.74 -6.41
N VAL A 67 7.18 8.00 -6.24
CA VAL A 67 6.31 9.03 -5.68
C VAL A 67 5.34 9.51 -6.76
N ILE A 68 4.06 9.60 -6.42
CA ILE A 68 3.03 10.13 -7.31
C ILE A 68 3.18 11.66 -7.32
N HIS A 69 3.99 12.17 -8.25
CA HIS A 69 4.06 13.60 -8.56
C HIS A 69 3.08 13.91 -9.68
N SER A 70 1.84 14.24 -9.32
CA SER A 70 0.87 14.71 -10.30
C SER A 70 0.22 16.01 -9.84
N GLU A 71 0.34 17.04 -10.66
CA GLU A 71 -0.45 18.27 -10.52
C GLU A 71 -1.91 18.06 -10.95
N ASN A 72 -2.25 16.90 -11.55
CA ASN A 72 -3.61 16.57 -11.91
C ASN A 72 -4.43 16.24 -10.66
N LYS A 73 -5.14 17.24 -10.16
CA LYS A 73 -6.13 17.12 -9.09
C LYS A 73 -7.21 16.05 -9.37
N LEU A 74 -7.48 15.72 -10.64
CA LEU A 74 -8.45 14.67 -10.98
C LEU A 74 -7.84 13.26 -11.07
N LEU A 75 -6.54 13.08 -10.83
CA LEU A 75 -5.85 11.80 -11.01
C LEU A 75 -6.60 10.61 -10.39
N TYR A 76 -6.97 10.72 -9.11
CA TYR A 76 -7.64 9.62 -8.41
C TYR A 76 -9.07 9.39 -8.87
N PHE A 77 -9.76 10.45 -9.29
CA PHE A 77 -11.07 10.31 -9.93
C PHE A 77 -10.97 9.59 -11.27
N ASP A 78 -10.00 9.97 -12.10
CA ASP A 78 -9.74 9.32 -13.39
C ASP A 78 -9.45 7.84 -13.16
N HIS A 79 -8.56 7.51 -12.21
CA HIS A 79 -8.27 6.15 -11.78
C HIS A 79 -9.53 5.39 -11.35
N MET A 80 -10.41 6.00 -10.55
CA MET A 80 -11.67 5.38 -10.11
C MET A 80 -12.59 5.07 -11.30
N CYS A 81 -12.66 5.95 -12.29
CA CYS A 81 -13.55 5.84 -13.43
C CYS A 81 -13.07 4.83 -14.49
N VAL A 82 -11.75 4.76 -14.72
CA VAL A 82 -11.18 3.93 -15.79
C VAL A 82 -10.81 2.51 -15.35
N ALA A 83 -10.52 2.31 -14.06
CA ALA A 83 -10.03 1.02 -13.59
C ALA A 83 -11.18 0.04 -13.38
N SER A 84 -11.08 -1.14 -13.99
CA SER A 84 -12.14 -2.17 -14.02
C SER A 84 -12.55 -2.70 -12.64
N GLN A 85 -11.71 -2.53 -11.63
CA GLN A 85 -11.94 -3.03 -10.28
C GLN A 85 -12.84 -2.12 -9.42
N PHE A 86 -12.99 -0.84 -9.77
CA PHE A 86 -13.71 0.15 -8.94
C PHE A 86 -15.19 0.40 -9.23
N PRO A 87 -15.83 -0.08 -10.32
CA PRO A 87 -17.28 0.05 -10.48
C PRO A 87 -18.12 -0.40 -9.26
N PRO A 88 -17.77 -1.46 -8.50
CA PRO A 88 -18.48 -1.81 -7.27
C PRO A 88 -18.51 -0.72 -6.21
N LEU A 89 -17.48 0.13 -6.11
CA LEU A 89 -17.42 1.23 -5.13
C LEU A 89 -18.50 2.29 -5.38
N LEU A 90 -18.77 2.60 -6.67
CA LEU A 90 -19.80 3.55 -7.06
C LEU A 90 -21.19 3.05 -6.68
N ASN A 91 -21.45 1.76 -6.88
CA ASN A 91 -22.74 1.13 -6.50
C ASN A 91 -22.99 1.17 -4.99
N LEU A 92 -21.92 1.12 -4.18
CA LEU A 92 -22.02 1.17 -2.73
C LEU A 92 -22.24 2.58 -2.17
N LYS A 93 -22.04 3.64 -2.98
CA LYS A 93 -22.18 5.05 -2.58
C LYS A 93 -21.39 5.36 -1.29
N LEU A 94 -20.17 4.85 -1.21
CA LEU A 94 -19.32 4.97 -0.01
C LEU A 94 -18.81 6.40 0.18
N PHE A 95 -18.46 7.06 -0.92
CA PHE A 95 -17.77 8.35 -0.91
C PHE A 95 -18.76 9.52 -0.97
N PRO A 96 -18.74 10.44 0.02
CA PRO A 96 -19.59 11.61 0.01
C PRO A 96 -19.03 12.76 -0.84
N ASN A 97 -17.72 12.79 -1.08
CA ASN A 97 -17.01 13.87 -1.78
C ASN A 97 -15.67 13.37 -2.33
N GLY A 98 -14.97 14.25 -3.06
CA GLY A 98 -13.70 13.92 -3.69
C GLY A 98 -12.48 13.84 -2.79
N LYS A 99 -12.51 14.49 -1.63
CA LYS A 99 -11.45 14.35 -0.62
C LYS A 99 -11.32 12.88 -0.22
N GLU A 100 -12.42 12.27 0.19
CA GLU A 100 -12.46 10.87 0.64
C GLU A 100 -12.05 9.89 -0.48
N VAL A 101 -12.41 10.19 -1.75
CA VAL A 101 -11.95 9.40 -2.91
C VAL A 101 -10.44 9.48 -3.06
N SER A 102 -9.88 10.70 -3.04
CA SER A 102 -8.45 10.92 -3.21
C SER A 102 -7.63 10.28 -2.09
N GLU A 103 -8.06 10.41 -0.84
CA GLU A 103 -7.36 9.85 0.32
C GLU A 103 -7.32 8.31 0.29
N SER A 104 -8.45 7.65 0.01
CA SER A 104 -8.50 6.18 -0.07
C SER A 104 -7.72 5.62 -1.26
N LEU A 105 -7.80 6.26 -2.44
CA LEU A 105 -7.09 5.78 -3.63
C LEU A 105 -5.58 6.08 -3.57
N SER A 106 -5.17 7.23 -3.03
CA SER A 106 -3.76 7.53 -2.80
C SER A 106 -3.10 6.49 -1.91
N ALA A 107 -3.74 6.10 -0.81
CA ALA A 107 -3.25 5.03 0.07
C ALA A 107 -3.07 3.70 -0.68
N TYR A 108 -4.06 3.30 -1.50
CA TYR A 108 -3.96 2.09 -2.31
C TYR A 108 -2.82 2.16 -3.35
N TYR A 109 -2.75 3.24 -4.12
CA TYR A 109 -1.74 3.39 -5.17
C TYR A 109 -0.33 3.48 -4.59
N SER A 110 -0.14 4.17 -3.47
CA SER A 110 1.14 4.24 -2.76
C SER A 110 1.62 2.85 -2.28
N VAL A 111 0.72 2.05 -1.70
CA VAL A 111 1.04 0.66 -1.33
C VAL A 111 1.36 -0.18 -2.57
N ARG A 112 0.54 -0.10 -3.62
CA ARG A 112 0.74 -0.85 -4.87
C ARG A 112 2.08 -0.53 -5.51
N ASP A 113 2.42 0.75 -5.63
CA ASP A 113 3.63 1.23 -6.30
C ASP A 113 4.88 0.84 -5.53
N TYR A 114 4.82 0.85 -4.19
CA TYR A 114 5.90 0.30 -3.36
C TYR A 114 6.10 -1.21 -3.58
N LEU A 115 5.02 -1.99 -3.67
CA LEU A 115 5.10 -3.43 -3.93
C LEU A 115 5.59 -3.74 -5.36
N GLU A 116 5.20 -2.92 -6.33
CA GLU A 116 5.73 -2.97 -7.70
C GLU A 116 7.24 -2.68 -7.72
N PHE A 117 7.68 -1.67 -6.99
CA PHE A 117 9.09 -1.32 -6.83
C PHE A 117 9.91 -2.48 -6.24
N LYS A 118 9.35 -3.20 -5.27
CA LYS A 118 9.95 -4.45 -4.72
C LYS A 118 9.86 -5.64 -5.68
N ASN A 119 9.29 -5.46 -6.87
CA ASN A 119 9.05 -6.49 -7.87
C ASN A 119 8.20 -7.67 -7.33
N ASP A 120 7.23 -7.35 -6.47
CA ASP A 120 6.34 -8.30 -5.81
C ASP A 120 4.87 -8.13 -6.24
N LEU A 121 4.61 -7.89 -7.53
CA LEU A 121 3.24 -7.67 -8.03
C LEU A 121 2.30 -8.87 -7.84
N ASN A 122 2.85 -10.08 -7.68
CA ASN A 122 2.05 -11.26 -7.40
C ASN A 122 1.31 -11.14 -6.06
N ILE A 123 1.82 -10.31 -5.14
CA ILE A 123 1.23 -10.08 -3.83
C ILE A 123 -0.18 -9.48 -3.91
N ILE A 124 -0.49 -8.66 -4.93
CA ILE A 124 -1.82 -8.04 -5.11
C ILE A 124 -2.91 -9.11 -5.29
N SER A 125 -2.55 -10.22 -5.93
CA SER A 125 -3.44 -11.36 -6.15
C SER A 125 -3.36 -12.43 -5.06
N ASN A 126 -2.50 -12.25 -4.04
CA ASN A 126 -2.27 -13.22 -2.98
C ASN A 126 -3.34 -13.13 -1.88
N ARG A 127 -4.00 -14.25 -1.59
CA ARG A 127 -5.06 -14.36 -0.56
C ARG A 127 -4.52 -14.46 0.87
N ASN A 128 -3.22 -14.74 1.02
CA ASN A 128 -2.56 -14.80 2.33
C ASN A 128 -2.05 -13.43 2.80
N VAL A 129 -2.46 -12.34 2.15
CA VAL A 129 -2.15 -10.99 2.61
C VAL A 129 -3.29 -10.51 3.50
N GLN A 130 -2.94 -9.96 4.65
CA GLN A 130 -3.88 -9.39 5.60
C GLN A 130 -3.72 -7.88 5.60
N CYS A 131 -4.79 -7.14 5.34
CA CYS A 131 -4.79 -5.68 5.28
C CYS A 131 -5.68 -5.12 6.39
N TYR A 132 -5.10 -4.32 7.27
CA TYR A 132 -5.76 -3.69 8.40
C TYR A 132 -5.90 -2.20 8.12
N VAL A 133 -7.13 -1.74 7.94
CA VAL A 133 -7.45 -0.32 7.74
C VAL A 133 -7.98 0.24 9.04
N ILE A 134 -7.14 1.03 9.71
CA ILE A 134 -7.40 1.58 11.03
C ILE A 134 -7.97 2.99 10.90
N ALA A 135 -8.98 3.29 11.72
CA ALA A 135 -9.68 4.58 11.73
C ALA A 135 -10.34 4.93 10.38
N ASP A 136 -10.93 3.93 9.71
CA ASP A 136 -11.59 4.07 8.39
C ASP A 136 -12.90 4.89 8.46
N GLY A 137 -13.30 5.33 9.66
CA GLY A 137 -14.49 6.11 9.92
C GLY A 137 -15.77 5.28 10.00
N ASN A 138 -16.91 5.94 9.80
CA ASN A 138 -18.23 5.33 9.94
C ASN A 138 -18.74 4.56 8.69
N VAL A 139 -17.92 4.54 7.64
CA VAL A 139 -18.10 3.84 6.36
C VAL A 139 -16.74 3.26 5.98
N PRO A 140 -16.62 1.98 5.58
CA PRO A 140 -15.33 1.35 5.33
C PRO A 140 -14.75 1.74 3.96
N ARG A 141 -14.40 3.01 3.77
CA ARG A 141 -14.07 3.58 2.44
C ARG A 141 -12.75 3.07 1.91
N THR A 142 -11.70 3.26 2.70
CA THR A 142 -10.34 2.87 2.31
C THR A 142 -10.26 1.35 2.26
N ALA A 143 -10.83 0.65 3.22
CA ALA A 143 -10.89 -0.81 3.19
C ALA A 143 -11.64 -1.36 1.96
N ALA A 144 -12.73 -0.74 1.54
CA ALA A 144 -13.44 -1.15 0.34
C ALA A 144 -12.59 -0.98 -0.94
N VAL A 145 -11.76 0.07 -1.02
CA VAL A 145 -10.80 0.26 -2.13
C VAL A 145 -9.83 -0.92 -2.19
N PHE A 146 -9.19 -1.26 -1.07
CA PHE A 146 -8.27 -2.40 -1.01
C PHE A 146 -8.97 -3.72 -1.33
N ALA A 147 -10.18 -3.96 -0.79
CA ALA A 147 -10.94 -5.17 -1.06
C ALA A 147 -11.27 -5.30 -2.56
N CYS A 148 -11.71 -4.22 -3.20
CA CYS A 148 -12.01 -4.23 -4.63
C CYS A 148 -10.78 -4.47 -5.50
N ALA A 149 -9.64 -3.89 -5.13
CA ALA A 149 -8.45 -3.84 -5.97
C ALA A 149 -7.47 -4.99 -5.75
N THR A 150 -7.66 -5.80 -4.72
CA THR A 150 -6.74 -6.88 -4.33
C THR A 150 -7.49 -8.16 -4.00
N ASN A 151 -6.77 -9.27 -3.85
CA ASN A 151 -7.33 -10.51 -3.29
C ASN A 151 -7.10 -10.66 -1.79
N TRP A 152 -6.75 -9.57 -1.10
CA TRP A 152 -6.39 -9.58 0.31
C TRP A 152 -7.61 -9.76 1.20
N ARG A 153 -7.37 -10.20 2.44
CA ARG A 153 -8.35 -10.14 3.52
C ARG A 153 -8.26 -8.76 4.16
N VAL A 154 -9.32 -7.98 4.09
CA VAL A 154 -9.29 -6.56 4.48
C VAL A 154 -10.17 -6.32 5.70
N PHE A 155 -9.56 -5.93 6.81
CA PHE A 155 -10.22 -5.63 8.08
C PHE A 155 -10.35 -4.11 8.21
N SER A 156 -11.57 -3.60 8.28
CA SER A 156 -11.85 -2.16 8.49
C SER A 156 -12.23 -1.95 9.95
N ILE A 157 -11.42 -1.20 10.71
CA ILE A 157 -11.52 -1.13 12.17
C ILE A 157 -11.68 0.33 12.58
N ASP A 158 -12.87 0.68 13.09
CA ASP A 158 -13.15 2.00 13.62
C ASP A 158 -14.30 1.95 14.65
N PRO A 159 -14.19 2.59 15.83
CA PRO A 159 -15.26 2.57 16.84
C PRO A 159 -16.56 3.24 16.38
N ARG A 160 -16.52 4.02 15.30
CA ARG A 160 -17.67 4.72 14.70
C ARG A 160 -18.27 3.95 13.52
N MET A 161 -17.75 2.79 13.16
CA MET A 161 -18.23 1.98 12.04
C MET A 161 -19.74 1.71 12.18
N LYS A 162 -20.55 2.13 11.20
CA LYS A 162 -22.01 1.93 11.30
C LYS A 162 -22.35 0.45 11.22
N GLN A 163 -23.26 0.01 12.09
CA GLN A 163 -23.73 -1.39 12.15
C GLN A 163 -24.25 -1.93 10.81
N LYS A 164 -24.86 -1.08 9.97
CA LYS A 164 -25.31 -1.49 8.63
C LYS A 164 -24.19 -2.07 7.77
N TRP A 165 -22.94 -1.62 7.94
CA TRP A 165 -21.78 -2.14 7.21
C TRP A 165 -21.28 -3.44 7.84
N VAL A 166 -21.22 -3.49 9.17
CA VAL A 166 -20.91 -4.70 9.94
C VAL A 166 -21.84 -5.84 9.52
N CYS A 167 -23.15 -5.64 9.60
CA CYS A 167 -24.13 -6.65 9.17
C CYS A 167 -24.00 -6.98 7.69
N LYS A 168 -23.91 -5.98 6.81
CA LYS A 168 -23.88 -6.21 5.34
C LYS A 168 -22.76 -7.15 4.90
N PHE A 169 -21.59 -7.10 5.54
CA PHE A 169 -20.43 -7.87 5.12
C PHE A 169 -20.10 -9.06 6.03
N ASN A 170 -20.62 -9.09 7.26
CA ASN A 170 -20.40 -10.19 8.20
C ASN A 170 -21.60 -11.14 8.33
N ASN A 171 -22.57 -11.12 7.40
CA ASN A 171 -23.78 -11.95 7.47
C ASN A 171 -23.48 -13.45 7.61
N ASP A 172 -22.37 -13.96 7.04
CA ASP A 172 -21.99 -15.37 7.15
C ASP A 172 -21.22 -15.69 8.45
N VAL A 173 -20.72 -14.67 9.15
CA VAL A 173 -19.98 -14.77 10.42
C VAL A 173 -20.94 -14.75 11.61
N VAL A 174 -22.12 -14.17 11.41
CA VAL A 174 -23.11 -13.89 12.44
C VAL A 174 -24.44 -14.49 12.00
N SER A 175 -24.53 -15.83 11.92
CA SER A 175 -25.84 -16.48 12.03
C SER A 175 -26.39 -16.17 13.43
N MET A 176 -27.22 -15.14 13.52
CA MET A 176 -27.93 -14.76 14.72
C MET A 176 -29.04 -15.79 14.95
N ASP A 177 -28.82 -16.74 15.86
CA ASP A 177 -29.93 -17.37 16.55
C ASP A 177 -29.59 -17.56 18.04
N ASN A 178 -30.53 -17.07 18.85
CA ASN A 178 -30.73 -17.20 20.29
C ASN A 178 -30.05 -16.18 21.22
N GLU A 179 -30.85 -15.69 22.15
CA GLU A 179 -30.65 -14.59 23.13
C GLU A 179 -29.52 -14.82 24.16
N GLN A 180 -28.58 -15.71 23.87
CA GLN A 180 -27.33 -15.92 24.58
C GLN A 180 -26.13 -15.98 23.61
N GLY A 181 -26.35 -15.53 22.35
CA GLY A 181 -25.56 -15.83 21.17
C GLY A 181 -24.17 -15.19 21.13
N GLN A 182 -23.16 -16.03 21.35
CA GLN A 182 -21.85 -15.81 20.76
C GLN A 182 -21.79 -16.53 19.40
N PRO A 183 -21.35 -15.86 18.32
CA PRO A 183 -21.21 -16.48 17.01
C PRO A 183 -20.27 -17.70 17.09
N LYS A 184 -20.61 -18.78 16.37
CA LYS A 184 -19.74 -19.95 16.29
C LYS A 184 -18.50 -19.59 15.50
N GLU A 185 -17.38 -19.53 16.22
CA GLU A 185 -16.06 -19.09 15.74
C GLU A 185 -15.52 -19.89 14.53
N GLN A 186 -16.05 -21.08 14.25
CA GLN A 186 -15.61 -21.97 13.17
C GLN A 186 -16.01 -21.48 11.77
N ASP A 187 -17.17 -20.84 11.60
CA ASP A 187 -17.70 -20.46 10.27
C ASP A 187 -16.95 -19.26 9.64
N PHE A 188 -16.26 -18.46 10.46
CA PHE A 188 -15.49 -17.30 10.00
C PHE A 188 -14.35 -17.68 9.03
N VAL A 189 -13.70 -18.81 9.25
CA VAL A 189 -12.49 -19.21 8.49
C VAL A 189 -12.83 -19.85 7.15
N GLU A 190 -13.91 -20.63 7.08
CA GLU A 190 -14.34 -21.25 5.82
C GLU A 190 -14.94 -20.22 4.85
N GLY A 191 -15.59 -19.15 5.36
CA GLY A 191 -16.09 -18.03 4.55
C GLY A 191 -14.99 -17.13 3.96
N LEU A 192 -13.76 -17.19 4.47
CA LEU A 192 -12.63 -16.39 4.00
C LEU A 192 -12.06 -16.86 2.64
N GLU A 193 -12.42 -18.05 2.15
CA GLU A 193 -11.72 -18.69 1.02
C GLU A 193 -12.42 -18.61 -0.35
N SER A 194 -13.69 -18.19 -0.46
CA SER A 194 -14.49 -18.42 -1.69
C SER A 194 -15.16 -17.20 -2.35
N THR A 195 -14.85 -15.97 -1.93
CA THR A 195 -15.77 -14.86 -2.16
C THR A 195 -15.33 -13.80 -3.19
N PRO A 196 -16.26 -13.19 -4.00
CA PRO A 196 -15.97 -12.11 -4.97
C PRO A 196 -15.41 -10.84 -4.32
N SER A 197 -14.92 -9.91 -5.15
CA SER A 197 -13.97 -8.84 -4.79
C SER A 197 -14.26 -8.09 -3.47
N ILE A 198 -15.52 -7.79 -3.14
CA ILE A 198 -15.84 -7.02 -1.92
C ILE A 198 -16.23 -7.86 -0.69
N GLN A 199 -16.44 -9.16 -0.86
CA GLN A 199 -16.83 -10.06 0.24
C GLN A 199 -15.63 -10.43 1.15
N ARG A 200 -14.43 -9.93 0.83
CA ARG A 200 -13.22 -10.03 1.68
C ARG A 200 -13.02 -8.81 2.60
N LEU A 201 -14.05 -7.96 2.69
CA LEU A 201 -14.08 -6.80 3.59
C LEU A 201 -14.77 -7.19 4.90
N TYR A 202 -14.08 -6.99 6.01
CA TYR A 202 -14.55 -7.31 7.36
C TYR A 202 -14.58 -6.04 8.21
N PRO A 203 -15.70 -5.31 8.27
CA PRO A 203 -15.83 -4.10 9.08
C PRO A 203 -16.15 -4.43 10.54
N PHE A 204 -15.50 -3.72 11.46
CA PHE A 204 -15.63 -3.85 12.90
C PHE A 204 -15.88 -2.48 13.54
N SER A 205 -16.90 -2.42 14.42
CA SER A 205 -17.24 -1.24 15.21
C SER A 205 -16.55 -1.29 16.57
N MET A 206 -15.22 -1.14 16.58
CA MET A 206 -14.38 -1.17 17.79
C MET A 206 -13.08 -0.38 17.55
N THR A 207 -12.40 -0.04 18.63
CA THR A 207 -11.05 0.54 18.58
C THR A 207 -10.01 -0.49 18.12
N SER A 208 -8.84 -0.01 17.69
CA SER A 208 -7.69 -0.86 17.37
C SER A 208 -7.28 -1.73 18.56
N THR A 209 -7.18 -1.16 19.76
CA THR A 209 -6.84 -1.88 21.00
C THR A 209 -7.87 -2.97 21.33
N GLU A 210 -9.17 -2.67 21.24
CA GLU A 210 -10.22 -3.70 21.43
C GLU A 210 -10.11 -4.81 20.39
N PHE A 211 -9.86 -4.48 19.12
CA PHE A 211 -9.69 -5.47 18.05
C PHE A 211 -8.55 -6.44 18.37
N LEU A 212 -7.39 -5.95 18.83
CA LEU A 212 -6.24 -6.77 19.20
C LEU A 212 -6.55 -7.76 20.34
N GLN A 213 -7.53 -7.46 21.18
CA GLN A 213 -7.93 -8.32 22.30
C GLN A 213 -8.94 -9.41 21.89
N THR A 214 -9.58 -9.26 20.72
CA THR A 214 -10.61 -10.20 20.25
C THR A 214 -10.05 -11.59 19.96
N SER A 215 -10.90 -12.61 20.09
CA SER A 215 -10.60 -13.96 19.60
C SER A 215 -10.39 -13.99 18.08
N ILE A 216 -11.13 -13.13 17.35
CA ILE A 216 -10.98 -12.94 15.91
C ILE A 216 -9.55 -12.55 15.56
N PHE A 217 -8.98 -11.54 16.20
CA PHE A 217 -7.60 -11.15 15.94
C PHE A 217 -6.61 -12.25 16.29
N LYS A 218 -6.76 -12.93 17.43
CA LYS A 218 -5.90 -14.07 17.79
C LYS A 218 -5.91 -15.17 16.72
N LYS A 219 -7.08 -15.41 16.13
CA LYS A 219 -7.26 -16.37 15.04
C LYS A 219 -6.66 -15.87 13.73
N VAL A 220 -6.89 -14.61 13.36
CA VAL A 220 -6.29 -14.00 12.16
C VAL A 220 -4.75 -13.98 12.26
N LYS A 221 -4.21 -13.65 13.43
CA LYS A 221 -2.78 -13.66 13.75
C LYS A 221 -2.16 -15.06 13.68
N SER A 222 -2.94 -16.12 13.92
CA SER A 222 -2.46 -17.51 13.79
C SER A 222 -2.52 -18.04 12.35
N LEU A 223 -3.24 -17.35 11.44
CA LEU A 223 -3.19 -17.67 10.02
C LEU A 223 -1.84 -17.27 9.45
N LYS A 224 -1.27 -18.12 8.59
CA LYS A 224 -0.07 -17.74 7.82
C LYS A 224 -0.38 -16.49 7.00
N SER A 225 0.41 -15.45 7.19
CA SER A 225 0.40 -14.24 6.39
C SER A 225 1.69 -14.16 5.60
N ASP A 226 1.59 -13.98 4.28
CA ASP A 226 2.78 -13.74 3.43
C ASP A 226 3.20 -12.26 3.50
N LEU A 227 2.28 -11.36 3.86
CA LEU A 227 2.52 -9.94 4.12
C LEU A 227 1.34 -9.34 4.91
N ASN A 228 1.65 -8.54 5.92
CA ASN A 228 0.66 -7.73 6.62
C ASN A 228 0.72 -6.27 6.16
N ILE A 229 -0.42 -5.69 5.84
CA ILE A 229 -0.56 -4.31 5.41
C ILE A 229 -1.33 -3.55 6.48
N ILE A 230 -0.80 -2.42 6.97
CA ILE A 230 -1.47 -1.55 7.92
C ILE A 230 -1.68 -0.20 7.23
N VAL A 231 -2.92 0.26 7.13
CA VAL A 231 -3.28 1.50 6.47
C VAL A 231 -4.07 2.37 7.43
N ALA A 232 -3.62 3.61 7.58
CA ALA A 232 -4.27 4.58 8.46
C ALA A 232 -4.42 5.91 7.71
N VAL A 233 -5.61 6.13 7.16
CA VAL A 233 -5.92 7.33 6.40
C VAL A 233 -6.71 8.27 7.27
N HIS A 234 -6.21 9.49 7.45
CA HIS A 234 -6.84 10.50 8.30
C HIS A 234 -7.04 10.03 9.77
N SER A 235 -6.15 9.14 10.23
CA SER A 235 -6.30 8.47 11.51
C SER A 235 -6.01 9.40 12.69
N HIS A 236 -6.81 9.26 13.74
CA HIS A 236 -6.52 9.78 15.08
C HIS A 236 -6.14 8.65 16.07
N ALA A 237 -6.07 7.40 15.58
CA ALA A 237 -5.73 6.26 16.40
C ALA A 237 -4.23 6.23 16.70
N ASP A 238 -3.88 5.80 17.91
CA ASP A 238 -2.52 5.39 18.23
C ASP A 238 -2.19 4.14 17.40
N LEU A 239 -1.28 4.29 16.44
CA LEU A 239 -0.88 3.19 15.57
C LEU A 239 0.27 2.37 16.14
N TRP A 240 0.99 2.87 17.15
CA TRP A 240 2.20 2.22 17.65
C TRP A 240 1.89 0.87 18.32
N GLU A 241 0.87 0.83 19.19
CA GLU A 241 0.43 -0.42 19.81
C GLU A 241 0.01 -1.44 18.74
N PHE A 242 -0.81 -1.01 17.77
CA PHE A 242 -1.27 -1.86 16.70
C PHE A 242 -0.12 -2.36 15.82
N TYR A 243 0.77 -1.46 15.40
CA TYR A 243 1.95 -1.76 14.59
C TYR A 243 2.83 -2.84 15.23
N ASN A 244 3.05 -2.78 16.54
CA ASN A 244 3.86 -3.76 17.26
C ASN A 244 3.20 -5.14 17.37
N GLU A 245 1.88 -5.19 17.50
CA GLU A 245 1.16 -6.45 17.63
C GLU A 245 1.00 -7.21 16.30
N ILE A 246 1.07 -6.52 15.16
CA ILE A 246 1.01 -7.16 13.84
C ILE A 246 2.35 -7.88 13.54
N PRO A 247 2.32 -9.18 13.17
CA PRO A 247 3.52 -9.92 12.79
C PRO A 247 4.20 -9.38 11.53
N SER A 248 5.51 -9.60 11.42
CA SER A 248 6.27 -9.35 10.18
C SER A 248 6.19 -10.57 9.22
N PRO A 249 6.38 -10.39 7.89
CA PRO A 249 6.68 -9.12 7.23
C PRO A 249 5.46 -8.18 7.20
N LYS A 250 5.69 -6.88 7.37
CA LYS A 250 4.64 -5.85 7.37
C LYS A 250 5.03 -4.55 6.70
N LEU A 251 4.06 -3.94 6.02
CA LEU A 251 4.12 -2.60 5.44
C LEU A 251 3.05 -1.74 6.09
N CYS A 252 3.44 -0.60 6.64
CA CYS A 252 2.52 0.38 7.19
C CYS A 252 2.51 1.64 6.34
N LEU A 253 1.33 2.18 6.05
CA LEU A 253 1.13 3.48 5.41
C LEU A 253 0.22 4.33 6.28
N GLU A 254 0.64 5.57 6.52
CA GLU A 254 -0.15 6.56 7.25
C GLU A 254 -0.27 7.86 6.44
N ILE A 255 -1.49 8.39 6.36
CA ILE A 255 -1.78 9.76 5.91
C ILE A 255 -2.34 10.50 7.14
N PRO A 256 -1.50 11.21 7.92
CA PRO A 256 -1.92 11.82 9.17
C PRO A 256 -2.92 12.95 8.94
N CYS A 257 -3.80 13.18 9.93
CA CYS A 257 -4.71 14.33 9.95
C CYS A 257 -4.17 15.47 10.83
N CYS A 258 -4.44 15.39 12.14
CA CYS A 258 -4.12 16.45 13.10
C CYS A 258 -2.88 16.14 13.94
N PHE A 259 -2.39 14.91 13.91
CA PHE A 259 -1.31 14.43 14.76
C PHE A 259 -0.14 13.98 13.91
N LYS A 260 1.07 14.08 14.48
CA LYS A 260 2.23 13.47 13.86
C LYS A 260 2.10 11.94 13.98
N PRO A 261 2.59 11.18 12.99
CA PRO A 261 2.78 9.75 13.13
C PRO A 261 3.46 9.41 14.45
N ASN A 262 2.96 8.40 15.14
CA ASN A 262 3.44 8.03 16.47
C ASN A 262 4.20 6.69 16.48
N ILE A 263 4.48 6.11 15.31
CA ILE A 263 5.34 4.95 15.16
C ILE A 263 6.76 5.35 15.56
N GLN A 264 7.34 4.67 16.56
CA GLN A 264 8.66 5.00 17.14
C GLN A 264 9.82 4.46 16.29
N ARG A 265 9.71 4.59 14.96
CA ARG A 265 10.71 4.19 13.98
C ARG A 265 10.72 5.19 12.82
N GLU A 266 11.87 5.36 12.21
CA GLU A 266 11.97 6.18 11.01
C GLU A 266 11.22 5.50 9.85
N PRO A 267 10.40 6.27 9.10
CA PRO A 267 9.77 5.78 7.89
C PRO A 267 10.82 5.46 6.82
N ILE A 268 10.54 4.44 6.00
CA ILE A 268 11.36 4.12 4.83
C ILE A 268 11.21 5.15 3.71
N THR A 269 10.08 5.88 3.69
CA THR A 269 9.86 7.02 2.80
C THR A 269 8.82 7.95 3.40
N VAL A 270 8.99 9.24 3.13
CA VAL A 270 8.03 10.30 3.40
C VAL A 270 7.93 11.16 2.16
N PHE A 271 6.73 11.38 1.65
CA PHE A 271 6.53 12.19 0.46
C PHE A 271 5.19 12.92 0.48
N THR A 272 5.07 13.95 -0.35
CA THR A 272 3.83 14.71 -0.53
C THR A 272 3.14 14.27 -1.81
N ASP A 273 1.86 13.92 -1.73
CA ASP A 273 1.02 13.60 -2.88
C ASP A 273 0.13 14.81 -3.24
N GLU A 274 0.54 15.54 -4.28
CA GLU A 274 -0.18 16.73 -4.74
C GLU A 274 -1.55 16.43 -5.34
N ALA A 275 -1.87 15.17 -5.66
CA ALA A 275 -3.20 14.79 -6.15
C ALA A 275 -4.21 14.55 -5.01
N LEU A 276 -3.77 14.52 -3.75
CA LEU A 276 -4.68 14.47 -2.59
C LEU A 276 -5.46 15.78 -2.42
N HIS A 277 -6.79 15.66 -2.33
CA HIS A 277 -7.68 16.80 -2.08
C HIS A 277 -7.84 17.07 -0.58
N SER A 278 -6.72 17.10 0.13
CA SER A 278 -6.64 17.29 1.57
C SER A 278 -5.51 18.27 1.88
N GLU A 279 -5.69 19.12 2.88
CA GLU A 279 -4.60 19.95 3.41
C GLU A 279 -3.46 19.11 4.00
N LYS A 280 -3.75 17.85 4.30
CA LYS A 280 -2.81 16.86 4.82
C LYS A 280 -2.57 15.83 3.74
N ASN A 281 -1.51 16.05 2.97
CA ASN A 281 -1.17 15.25 1.82
C ASN A 281 0.22 14.62 1.90
N THR A 282 0.84 14.64 3.08
CA THR A 282 2.08 13.91 3.34
C THR A 282 1.75 12.47 3.68
N ILE A 283 2.47 11.54 3.05
CA ILE A 283 2.34 10.10 3.24
C ILE A 283 3.62 9.58 3.88
N TYR A 284 3.46 8.75 4.91
CA TYR A 284 4.54 8.08 5.60
C TYR A 284 4.42 6.58 5.38
N MET A 285 5.54 5.91 5.13
CA MET A 285 5.55 4.46 4.98
C MET A 285 6.66 3.83 5.82
N TRP A 286 6.36 2.69 6.44
CA TRP A 286 7.32 1.87 7.20
C TRP A 286 7.27 0.45 6.68
N TYR A 287 8.41 -0.23 6.69
CA TYR A 287 8.50 -1.64 6.33
C TYR A 287 9.35 -2.38 7.34
N GLU A 288 8.92 -3.58 7.69
CA GLU A 288 9.61 -4.49 8.61
C GLU A 288 9.54 -5.90 8.05
N GLU A 289 10.71 -6.52 7.88
CA GLU A 289 10.87 -7.90 7.39
C GLU A 289 10.51 -8.94 8.45
#